data_AF-A0A6P5GWS0-F1
#
_entry.id   AF-A0A6P5GWS0-F1
#
_cell.length_a   1.000
_cell.length_b   1.000
_cell.length_c   1.000
_cell.angle_alpha   90.00
_cell.angle_beta   90.00
_cell.angle_gamma   90.00
#
_symmetry.space_group_name_H-M   'P 1'
#
loop_
_entity.id
_entity.type
_entity.pdbx_description
1 polymer ?
#
loop_
_entity_poly.entity_id
_entity_poly.type
_entity_poly.pdbx_seq_one_letter_code
_entity_poly.pdbx_strand_id
1 'polypeptide(L)'
;MTPKKLIFLLLIIFSTISFIRLLILTSITSDPIPTPPPPPPLSSRNHLRSSNPQTPKPPPPTPPSSDSDPFSPKELLLLQTLISTRSPRNILFFGITPQLLDLAMSNAAGHTIIFLVNEEFEEFDRVRARGIEGIGIYYIECEVMAKQAYELLEYARVTPACRPNDGPTYESRCRLALRGLPEIVNKVRWDVVVVDGPGRGGGPEEPGRMAAIYTAALLARAGNSTDVLVHNVDRTIEKWYSWEFLCSENLISSKGRLWHFRIRGRSNSGRFCS
;
A
#
# COMPACT_ATOMS: atom_id res chain seq x y z
N MET A 1 -12.30 54.79 1.38
CA MET A 1 -11.08 54.29 2.07
C MET A 1 -9.92 54.39 1.10
N THR A 2 -8.76 54.95 1.48
CA THR A 2 -7.64 55.09 0.52
C THR A 2 -7.04 53.71 0.21
N PRO A 3 -6.47 53.51 -0.99
CA PRO A 3 -5.88 52.21 -1.38
C PRO A 3 -4.81 51.72 -0.38
N LYS A 4 -4.06 52.66 0.23
CA LYS A 4 -3.10 52.34 1.31
C LYS A 4 -3.78 51.78 2.57
N LYS A 5 -4.94 52.32 2.96
CA LYS A 5 -5.72 51.80 4.10
C LYS A 5 -6.35 50.43 3.79
N LEU A 6 -6.73 50.18 2.53
CA LEU A 6 -7.25 48.87 2.11
C LEU A 6 -6.17 47.79 2.14
N ILE A 7 -4.97 48.09 1.64
CA ILE A 7 -3.82 47.17 1.69
C ILE A 7 -3.46 46.84 3.14
N PHE A 8 -3.43 47.85 4.01
CA PHE A 8 -3.13 47.65 5.43
C PHE A 8 -4.19 46.78 6.14
N LEU A 9 -5.47 46.99 5.83
CA LEU A 9 -6.56 46.16 6.37
C LEU A 9 -6.46 44.71 5.89
N LEU A 10 -6.16 44.49 4.60
CA LEU A 10 -5.99 43.15 4.05
C LEU A 10 -4.80 42.41 4.69
N LEU A 11 -3.67 43.09 4.92
CA LEU A 11 -2.53 42.50 5.61
C LEU A 11 -2.86 42.04 7.03
N ILE A 12 -3.65 42.82 7.77
CA ILE A 12 -4.12 42.43 9.12
C ILE A 12 -5.01 41.19 9.02
N ILE A 13 -5.96 41.16 8.09
CA ILE A 13 -6.88 40.03 7.91
C ILE A 13 -6.14 38.74 7.53
N PHE A 14 -5.19 38.80 6.58
CA PHE A 14 -4.42 37.61 6.19
C PHE A 14 -3.50 37.14 7.32
N SER A 15 -2.91 38.06 8.08
CA SER A 15 -2.09 37.74 9.26
C SER A 15 -2.92 37.03 10.32
N THR A 16 -4.09 37.56 10.69
CA THR A 16 -4.95 36.94 11.72
C THR A 16 -5.47 35.57 11.29
N ILE A 17 -5.84 35.38 10.02
CA ILE A 17 -6.23 34.06 9.49
C ILE A 17 -5.06 33.06 9.60
N SER A 18 -3.83 33.48 9.30
CA SER A 18 -2.65 32.63 9.42
C SER A 18 -2.36 32.25 10.87
N PHE A 19 -2.47 33.20 11.81
CA PHE A 19 -2.32 32.94 13.25
C PHE A 19 -3.39 31.99 13.79
N ILE A 20 -4.64 32.14 13.35
CA ILE A 20 -5.74 31.23 13.74
C ILE A 20 -5.48 29.82 13.21
N ARG A 21 -4.99 29.67 11.97
CA ARG A 21 -4.61 28.35 11.43
C ARG A 21 -3.46 27.71 12.21
N LEU A 22 -2.46 28.48 12.60
CA LEU A 22 -1.35 28.00 13.42
C LEU A 22 -1.83 27.56 14.80
N LEU A 23 -2.70 28.34 15.44
CA LEU A 23 -3.31 27.98 16.73
C LEU A 23 -4.11 26.68 16.64
N ILE A 24 -4.95 26.52 15.62
CA ILE A 24 -5.72 25.28 15.39
C ILE A 24 -4.79 24.07 15.18
N LEU A 25 -3.67 24.23 14.47
CA LEU A 25 -2.68 23.16 14.29
C LEU A 25 -1.98 22.78 15.61
N THR A 26 -1.71 23.76 16.49
CA THR A 26 -1.09 23.49 17.81
C THR A 26 -2.07 22.92 18.83
N SER A 27 -3.38 23.20 18.71
CA SER A 27 -4.40 22.69 19.64
C SER A 27 -4.76 21.22 19.41
N ILE A 28 -4.34 20.62 18.30
CA ILE A 28 -4.63 19.20 17.97
C ILE A 28 -3.54 18.26 18.54
N THR A 29 -2.45 18.80 19.11
CA THR A 29 -1.39 18.02 19.78
C THR A 29 -1.32 18.33 21.27
N SER A 30 -2.34 17.89 22.01
CA SER A 30 -2.30 17.78 23.47
C SER A 30 -3.15 16.60 23.90
N ASP A 31 -2.71 15.38 23.63
CA ASP A 31 -3.29 14.20 24.29
C ASP A 31 -2.82 14.17 25.75
N PRO A 32 -3.72 14.04 26.74
CA PRO A 32 -3.33 13.88 28.13
C PRO A 32 -2.73 12.49 28.36
N ILE A 33 -1.60 12.45 29.08
CA ILE A 33 -0.95 11.23 29.54
C ILE A 33 -1.96 10.42 30.38
N PRO A 34 -2.25 9.14 30.05
CA PRO A 34 -3.08 8.30 30.89
C PRO A 34 -2.33 7.94 32.18
N THR A 35 -2.89 8.32 33.32
CA THR A 35 -2.46 7.82 34.63
C THR A 35 -2.88 6.35 34.79
N PRO A 36 -2.05 5.49 35.39
CA PRO A 36 -2.39 4.10 35.61
C PRO A 36 -3.47 3.97 36.72
N PRO A 37 -4.41 3.02 36.60
CA PRO A 37 -5.45 2.80 37.61
C PRO A 37 -4.88 2.16 38.89
N PRO A 38 -5.53 2.38 40.06
CA PRO A 38 -5.12 1.80 41.33
C PRO A 38 -5.44 0.29 41.41
N PRO A 39 -4.68 -0.48 42.22
CA PRO A 39 -4.91 -1.92 42.35
C PRO A 39 -6.18 -2.25 43.16
N PRO A 40 -6.82 -3.40 42.90
CA PRO A 40 -8.02 -3.84 43.62
C PRO A 40 -7.71 -4.33 45.05
N PRO A 41 -8.71 -4.36 45.96
CA PRO A 41 -8.51 -4.75 47.34
C PRO A 41 -8.30 -6.26 47.50
N LEU A 42 -7.37 -6.62 48.38
CA LEU A 42 -6.99 -7.99 48.71
C LEU A 42 -8.10 -8.67 49.55
N SER A 43 -8.74 -9.69 48.99
CA SER A 43 -9.59 -10.61 49.76
C SER A 43 -8.80 -11.84 50.18
N SER A 44 -8.73 -12.05 51.50
CA SER A 44 -8.11 -13.17 52.18
C SER A 44 -8.68 -14.52 51.75
N ARG A 45 -7.81 -15.45 51.32
CA ARG A 45 -8.08 -16.88 51.47
C ARG A 45 -6.79 -17.65 51.75
N ASN A 46 -6.72 -18.15 52.98
CA ASN A 46 -5.67 -19.04 53.49
C ASN A 46 -5.58 -20.32 52.65
N HIS A 47 -4.39 -20.67 52.20
CA HIS A 47 -3.94 -22.07 52.14
C HIS A 47 -2.41 -22.12 52.27
N LEU A 48 -1.92 -22.71 53.36
CA LEU A 48 -0.54 -23.13 53.55
C LEU A 48 -0.15 -24.14 52.44
N ARG A 49 1.03 -23.98 51.80
CA ARG A 49 2.14 -24.99 51.81
C ARG A 49 3.38 -24.55 51.00
N SER A 50 4.52 -24.51 51.69
CA SER A 50 5.92 -24.87 51.32
C SER A 50 6.54 -24.50 49.95
N SER A 51 7.43 -23.49 49.99
CA SER A 51 8.83 -23.43 49.47
C SER A 51 9.24 -24.10 48.14
N ASN A 52 9.55 -23.29 47.12
CA ASN A 52 10.87 -23.22 46.43
C ASN A 52 10.96 -21.96 45.52
N PRO A 53 12.08 -21.25 45.38
CA PRO A 53 12.18 -20.07 44.53
C PRO A 53 12.57 -20.47 43.08
N GLN A 54 11.62 -20.41 42.16
CA GLN A 54 11.90 -20.39 40.72
C GLN A 54 11.69 -18.97 40.20
N THR A 55 12.69 -18.47 39.49
CA THR A 55 12.70 -17.19 38.78
C THR A 55 11.51 -17.11 37.81
N PRO A 56 10.81 -15.96 37.70
CA PRO A 56 9.69 -15.83 36.78
C PRO A 56 10.20 -15.86 35.35
N LYS A 57 9.85 -16.93 34.63
CA LYS A 57 10.05 -17.06 33.18
C LYS A 57 9.21 -15.97 32.50
N PRO A 58 9.76 -15.17 31.57
CA PRO A 58 8.97 -14.18 30.84
C PRO A 58 7.82 -14.88 30.11
N PRO A 59 6.64 -14.23 29.99
CA PRO A 59 5.54 -14.80 29.22
C PRO A 59 6.01 -15.12 27.80
N PRO A 60 5.52 -16.20 27.18
CA PRO A 60 5.87 -16.53 25.82
C PRO A 60 5.57 -15.32 24.91
N PRO A 61 6.43 -15.01 23.93
CA PRO A 61 6.14 -13.94 22.99
C PRO A 61 4.78 -14.23 22.36
N THR A 62 3.88 -13.23 22.43
CA THR A 62 2.65 -13.23 21.65
C THR A 62 3.02 -13.56 20.22
N PRO A 63 2.41 -14.57 19.58
CA PRO A 63 2.69 -14.85 18.17
C PRO A 63 2.44 -13.55 17.38
N PRO A 64 3.30 -13.21 16.41
CA PRO A 64 3.06 -12.02 15.59
C PRO A 64 1.67 -12.15 14.98
N SER A 65 0.80 -11.17 15.30
CA SER A 65 -0.54 -11.07 14.74
C SER A 65 -0.42 -11.13 13.22
N SER A 66 -1.11 -12.12 12.64
CA SER A 66 -0.92 -12.62 11.28
C SER A 66 -1.47 -11.75 10.15
N ASP A 67 -1.97 -10.54 10.45
CA ASP A 67 -2.80 -9.80 9.52
C ASP A 67 -2.06 -8.61 8.95
N SER A 68 -1.84 -8.65 7.63
CA SER A 68 -1.65 -7.45 6.82
C SER A 68 -2.67 -6.39 7.22
N ASP A 69 -2.22 -5.19 7.61
CA ASP A 69 -3.11 -4.14 8.08
C ASP A 69 -4.27 -3.89 7.09
N PRO A 70 -5.54 -3.98 7.51
CA PRO A 70 -6.67 -3.79 6.62
C PRO A 70 -6.75 -2.34 6.10
N PHE A 71 -7.41 -2.17 4.96
CA PHE A 71 -7.81 -0.85 4.48
C PHE A 71 -8.79 -0.22 5.47
N SER A 72 -8.53 1.03 5.84
CA SER A 72 -9.48 1.87 6.59
C SER A 72 -10.73 2.15 5.76
N PRO A 73 -11.87 2.52 6.39
CA PRO A 73 -13.13 2.74 5.67
C PRO A 73 -13.03 3.74 4.52
N LYS A 74 -12.23 4.80 4.67
CA LYS A 74 -12.01 5.82 3.63
C LYS A 74 -11.18 5.32 2.45
N GLU A 75 -10.26 4.38 2.69
CA GLU A 75 -9.43 3.75 1.65
C GLU A 75 -10.26 2.75 0.86
N LEU A 76 -11.02 1.91 1.57
CA LEU A 76 -11.94 0.96 0.96
C LEU A 76 -13.01 1.67 0.13
N LEU A 77 -13.57 2.78 0.63
CA LEU A 77 -14.55 3.58 -0.12
C LEU A 77 -13.96 4.14 -1.42
N LEU A 78 -12.70 4.58 -1.41
CA LEU A 78 -12.01 5.03 -2.63
C LEU A 78 -11.89 3.87 -3.65
N LEU A 79 -11.46 2.69 -3.20
CA LEU A 79 -11.35 1.50 -4.05
C LEU A 79 -12.70 1.09 -4.64
N GLN A 80 -13.74 1.00 -3.81
CA GLN A 80 -15.11 0.66 -4.24
C GLN A 80 -15.65 1.67 -5.26
N THR A 81 -15.45 2.97 -5.01
CA THR A 81 -15.87 4.04 -5.92
C THR A 81 -15.14 3.94 -7.24
N LEU A 82 -13.82 3.70 -7.21
CA LEU A 82 -13.04 3.53 -8.42
C LEU A 82 -13.54 2.31 -9.18
N ILE A 83 -13.69 1.13 -8.57
CA ILE A 83 -14.08 -0.09 -9.28
C ILE A 83 -15.50 0.01 -9.88
N SER A 84 -16.47 0.54 -9.12
CA SER A 84 -17.88 0.62 -9.53
C SER A 84 -18.16 1.66 -10.63
N THR A 85 -17.38 2.74 -10.73
CA THR A 85 -17.70 3.87 -11.63
C THR A 85 -17.58 3.58 -13.13
N ARG A 86 -16.87 2.52 -13.56
CA ARG A 86 -16.77 2.13 -14.99
C ARG A 86 -16.66 0.61 -15.15
N SER A 87 -17.73 -0.11 -14.83
CA SER A 87 -17.81 -1.57 -15.00
C SER A 87 -18.18 -1.96 -16.45
N PRO A 88 -17.63 -3.05 -17.02
CA PRO A 88 -16.64 -3.96 -16.43
C PRO A 88 -15.21 -3.40 -16.45
N ARG A 89 -14.37 -3.85 -15.51
CA ARG A 89 -12.94 -3.47 -15.41
C ARG A 89 -12.04 -4.68 -15.54
N ASN A 90 -10.86 -4.48 -16.11
CA ASN A 90 -9.70 -5.33 -15.89
C ASN A 90 -8.97 -4.86 -14.63
N ILE A 91 -8.97 -5.66 -13.57
CA ILE A 91 -8.41 -5.33 -12.26
C ILE A 91 -7.28 -6.29 -11.90
N LEU A 92 -6.15 -5.73 -11.48
CA LEU A 92 -5.02 -6.49 -10.97
C LEU A 92 -4.75 -6.15 -9.50
N PHE A 93 -4.69 -7.16 -8.65
CA PHE A 93 -4.34 -7.01 -7.24
C PHE A 93 -3.02 -7.73 -6.94
N PHE A 94 -2.10 -7.03 -6.28
CA PHE A 94 -0.94 -7.63 -5.61
C PHE A 94 -1.19 -7.55 -4.09
N GLY A 95 -1.54 -8.66 -3.45
CA GLY A 95 -1.88 -8.70 -2.03
C GLY A 95 -2.96 -9.73 -1.69
N ILE A 96 -3.17 -9.95 -0.39
CA ILE A 96 -3.96 -11.07 0.14
C ILE A 96 -5.07 -10.68 1.12
N THR A 97 -5.42 -9.39 1.23
CA THR A 97 -6.41 -8.98 2.23
C THR A 97 -7.82 -9.46 1.82
N PRO A 98 -8.65 -9.97 2.77
CA PRO A 98 -10.02 -10.38 2.47
C PRO A 98 -10.85 -9.29 1.77
N GLN A 99 -10.58 -8.02 2.10
CA GLN A 99 -11.22 -6.87 1.45
C GLN A 99 -10.96 -6.81 -0.07
N LEU A 100 -9.80 -7.27 -0.55
CA LEU A 100 -9.54 -7.36 -2.00
C LEU A 100 -10.36 -8.47 -2.66
N LEU A 101 -10.61 -9.57 -1.94
CA LEU A 101 -11.48 -10.64 -2.44
C LEU A 101 -12.91 -10.15 -2.59
N ASP A 102 -13.44 -9.42 -1.61
CA ASP A 102 -14.78 -8.81 -1.70
C ASP A 102 -14.88 -7.85 -2.89
N LEU A 103 -13.84 -7.02 -3.09
CA LEU A 103 -13.76 -6.13 -4.25
C LEU A 103 -13.72 -6.92 -5.57
N ALA A 104 -12.98 -8.02 -5.63
CA ALA A 104 -12.92 -8.89 -6.81
C ALA A 104 -14.30 -9.48 -7.15
N MET A 105 -15.03 -9.96 -6.15
CA MET A 105 -16.39 -10.52 -6.32
C MET A 105 -17.39 -9.47 -6.78
N SER A 106 -17.19 -8.19 -6.41
CA SER A 106 -18.06 -7.10 -6.84
C SER A 106 -17.85 -6.64 -8.30
N ASN A 107 -16.75 -7.04 -8.94
CA ASN A 107 -16.42 -6.70 -10.34
C ASN A 107 -17.15 -7.63 -11.34
N ALA A 108 -18.48 -7.68 -11.26
CA ALA A 108 -19.30 -8.54 -12.12
C ALA A 108 -19.02 -8.29 -13.61
N ALA A 109 -18.85 -9.37 -14.38
CA ALA A 109 -18.49 -9.37 -15.81
C ALA A 109 -17.13 -8.73 -16.16
N GLY A 110 -16.35 -8.30 -15.17
CA GLY A 110 -14.96 -7.88 -15.34
C GLY A 110 -13.98 -9.03 -15.23
N HIS A 111 -12.70 -8.73 -15.50
CA HIS A 111 -11.61 -9.66 -15.32
C HIS A 111 -10.75 -9.21 -14.14
N THR A 112 -10.63 -10.05 -13.12
CA THR A 112 -9.83 -9.76 -11.92
C THR A 112 -8.74 -10.80 -11.78
N ILE A 113 -7.48 -10.37 -11.68
CA ILE A 113 -6.36 -11.23 -11.32
C ILE A 113 -5.82 -10.80 -9.97
N ILE A 114 -5.56 -11.78 -9.11
CA ILE A 114 -5.01 -11.60 -7.77
C ILE A 114 -3.70 -12.37 -7.64
N PHE A 115 -2.68 -11.65 -7.19
CA PHE A 115 -1.37 -12.19 -6.90
C PHE A 115 -1.12 -12.24 -5.40
N LEU A 116 -0.89 -13.46 -4.93
CA LEU A 116 -0.45 -13.73 -3.57
C LEU A 116 1.07 -13.87 -3.63
N VAL A 117 1.77 -12.82 -3.21
CA VAL A 117 3.23 -12.76 -3.32
C VAL A 117 3.84 -13.25 -2.01
N ASN A 118 4.59 -14.35 -2.03
CA ASN A 118 5.18 -15.02 -0.85
C ASN A 118 4.20 -15.34 0.29
N GLU A 119 2.91 -15.43 -0.02
CA GLU A 119 1.88 -15.47 1.01
C GLU A 119 0.78 -16.48 0.61
N GLU A 120 0.33 -17.26 1.59
CA GLU A 120 -0.80 -18.17 1.45
C GLU A 120 -1.91 -17.78 2.42
N PHE A 121 -3.17 -17.93 1.97
CA PHE A 121 -4.35 -17.66 2.76
C PHE A 121 -5.50 -18.58 2.31
N GLU A 122 -5.99 -19.41 3.23
CA GLU A 122 -6.91 -20.51 2.90
C GLU A 122 -8.18 -20.06 2.17
N GLU A 123 -8.65 -18.83 2.40
CA GLU A 123 -9.82 -18.32 1.69
C GLU A 123 -9.57 -18.14 0.19
N PHE A 124 -8.39 -17.65 -0.20
CA PHE A 124 -8.01 -17.57 -1.62
C PHE A 124 -7.84 -18.95 -2.22
N ASP A 125 -7.33 -19.93 -1.47
CA ASP A 125 -7.28 -21.33 -1.92
C ASP A 125 -8.67 -21.88 -2.22
N ARG A 126 -9.64 -21.65 -1.33
CA ARG A 126 -11.03 -22.06 -1.54
C ARG A 126 -11.66 -21.36 -2.75
N VAL A 127 -11.39 -20.07 -2.96
CA VAL A 127 -11.88 -19.33 -4.14
C VAL A 127 -11.26 -19.88 -5.41
N ARG A 128 -9.94 -20.10 -5.42
CA ARG A 128 -9.20 -20.66 -6.54
C ARG A 128 -9.74 -22.04 -6.91
N ALA A 129 -9.95 -22.91 -5.92
CA ALA A 129 -10.49 -24.25 -6.12
C ALA A 129 -11.93 -24.26 -6.68
N ARG A 130 -12.74 -23.25 -6.33
CA ARG A 130 -14.10 -23.07 -6.89
C ARG A 130 -14.10 -22.65 -8.36
N GLY A 131 -13.01 -22.06 -8.87
CA GLY A 131 -12.90 -21.66 -10.28
C GLY A 131 -13.94 -20.62 -10.68
N ILE A 132 -14.05 -19.52 -9.93
CA ILE A 132 -15.02 -18.46 -10.21
C ILE A 132 -14.68 -17.78 -11.53
N GLU A 133 -15.64 -17.75 -12.45
CA GLU A 133 -15.47 -17.11 -13.76
C GLU A 133 -15.06 -15.64 -13.61
N GLY A 134 -14.07 -15.23 -14.39
CA GLY A 134 -13.53 -13.87 -14.36
C GLY A 134 -12.52 -13.60 -13.25
N ILE A 135 -12.31 -14.51 -12.29
CA ILE A 135 -11.33 -14.34 -11.20
C ILE A 135 -10.18 -15.35 -11.34
N GLY A 136 -8.96 -14.87 -11.54
CA GLY A 136 -7.72 -15.67 -11.50
C GLY A 136 -6.92 -15.40 -10.23
N ILE A 137 -6.48 -16.44 -9.53
CA ILE A 137 -5.62 -16.32 -8.33
C ILE A 137 -4.32 -17.07 -8.59
N TYR A 138 -3.18 -16.38 -8.41
CA TYR A 138 -1.86 -16.92 -8.67
C TYR A 138 -0.90 -16.63 -7.52
N TYR A 139 -0.02 -17.59 -7.24
CA TYR A 139 1.02 -17.49 -6.23
C TYR A 139 2.33 -17.14 -6.94
N ILE A 140 3.02 -16.12 -6.45
CA ILE A 140 4.30 -15.69 -7.00
C ILE A 140 5.31 -15.57 -5.86
N GLU A 141 6.53 -15.99 -6.15
CA GLU A 141 7.66 -15.78 -5.27
C GLU A 141 8.38 -14.46 -5.59
N CYS A 142 8.72 -13.69 -4.56
CA CYS A 142 9.46 -12.45 -4.65
C CYS A 142 10.58 -12.42 -3.60
N GLU A 143 11.81 -12.67 -4.02
CA GLU A 143 12.95 -12.77 -3.10
C GLU A 143 13.46 -11.41 -2.60
N VAL A 144 12.87 -10.30 -3.08
CA VAL A 144 13.31 -8.93 -2.72
C VAL A 144 12.87 -8.58 -1.30
N MET A 145 13.85 -8.40 -0.42
CA MET A 145 13.64 -8.02 0.99
C MET A 145 13.69 -6.51 1.18
N ALA A 146 12.95 -5.99 2.17
CA ALA A 146 12.87 -4.57 2.47
C ALA A 146 14.24 -3.93 2.75
N LYS A 147 15.18 -4.66 3.38
CA LYS A 147 16.55 -4.17 3.62
C LYS A 147 17.33 -3.82 2.35
N GLN A 148 17.00 -4.46 1.23
CA GLN A 148 17.66 -4.24 -0.06
C GLN A 148 17.11 -3.02 -0.80
N ALA A 149 16.06 -2.39 -0.27
CA ALA A 149 15.31 -1.37 -0.97
C ALA A 149 16.15 -0.20 -1.46
N TYR A 150 17.10 0.28 -0.65
CA TYR A 150 17.94 1.41 -1.04
C TYR A 150 18.86 1.05 -2.21
N GLU A 151 19.62 -0.04 -2.08
CA GLU A 151 20.54 -0.52 -3.12
C GLU A 151 19.82 -0.86 -4.43
N LEU A 152 18.63 -1.47 -4.35
CA LEU A 152 17.82 -1.79 -5.52
C LEU A 152 17.29 -0.54 -6.22
N LEU A 153 16.99 0.52 -5.48
CA LEU A 153 16.54 1.78 -6.05
C LEU A 153 17.69 2.48 -6.78
N GLU A 154 18.89 2.52 -6.20
CA GLU A 154 20.10 3.01 -6.87
C GLU A 154 20.41 2.21 -8.14
N TYR A 155 20.36 0.89 -8.05
CA TYR A 155 20.54 -0.02 -9.19
C TYR A 155 19.55 0.29 -10.31
N ALA A 156 18.25 0.46 -9.99
CA ALA A 156 17.21 0.69 -10.98
C ALA A 156 17.39 2.02 -11.73
N ARG A 157 17.89 3.07 -11.05
CA ARG A 157 18.13 4.40 -11.64
C ARG A 157 19.19 4.41 -12.73
N VAL A 158 20.25 3.60 -12.57
CA VAL A 158 21.39 3.58 -13.48
C VAL A 158 21.31 2.47 -14.53
N THR A 159 20.47 1.46 -14.31
CA THR A 159 20.42 0.26 -15.16
C THR A 159 19.42 0.42 -16.31
N PRO A 160 19.87 0.37 -17.59
CA PRO A 160 18.96 0.47 -18.74
C PRO A 160 17.85 -0.57 -18.75
N ALA A 161 18.13 -1.79 -18.27
CA ALA A 161 17.16 -2.87 -18.17
C ALA A 161 15.99 -2.60 -17.21
N CYS A 162 16.08 -1.57 -16.38
CA CYS A 162 15.00 -1.15 -15.50
C CYS A 162 14.13 -0.05 -16.11
N ARG A 163 14.47 0.51 -17.27
CA ARG A 163 13.69 1.57 -17.94
C ARG A 163 12.35 1.05 -18.44
N PRO A 164 11.31 1.89 -18.51
CA PRO A 164 9.97 1.47 -18.93
C PRO A 164 9.86 0.99 -20.38
N ASN A 165 10.89 1.27 -21.20
CA ASN A 165 10.92 0.95 -22.64
C ASN A 165 11.95 -0.15 -22.99
N ASP A 166 12.59 -0.84 -22.03
CA ASP A 166 13.53 -1.94 -22.29
C ASP A 166 12.81 -3.26 -22.63
N GLY A 167 11.95 -3.24 -23.65
CA GLY A 167 11.23 -4.41 -24.15
C GLY A 167 9.84 -4.64 -23.55
N PRO A 168 9.24 -5.82 -23.80
CA PRO A 168 7.95 -6.20 -23.22
C PRO A 168 8.04 -6.36 -21.69
N THR A 169 6.97 -5.98 -20.97
CA THR A 169 6.92 -6.02 -19.50
C THR A 169 7.31 -7.39 -18.90
N TYR A 170 6.93 -8.50 -19.55
CA TYR A 170 7.24 -9.87 -19.09
C TYR A 170 8.70 -10.30 -19.28
N GLU A 171 9.45 -9.61 -20.13
CA GLU A 171 10.86 -9.90 -20.42
C GLU A 171 11.80 -8.95 -19.69
N SER A 172 11.28 -8.02 -18.87
CA SER A 172 12.11 -7.05 -18.16
C SER A 172 13.23 -7.78 -17.43
N ARG A 173 14.48 -7.41 -17.71
CA ARG A 173 15.66 -7.99 -17.06
C ARG A 173 16.01 -7.26 -15.75
N CYS A 174 15.17 -6.29 -15.35
CA CYS A 174 15.35 -5.60 -14.08
C CYS A 174 15.21 -6.57 -12.90
N ARG A 175 16.03 -6.36 -11.85
CA ARG A 175 15.96 -7.12 -10.60
C ARG A 175 14.67 -6.87 -9.81
N LEU A 176 14.00 -5.74 -10.08
CA LEU A 176 12.72 -5.38 -9.48
C LEU A 176 11.51 -5.99 -10.22
N ALA A 177 11.69 -6.60 -11.39
CA ALA A 177 10.59 -7.21 -12.13
C ALA A 177 10.14 -8.51 -11.45
N LEU A 178 8.85 -8.60 -11.11
CA LEU A 178 8.27 -9.86 -10.64
C LEU A 178 8.38 -10.92 -11.75
N ARG A 179 8.78 -12.14 -11.36
CA ARG A 179 8.98 -13.28 -12.27
C ARG A 179 7.80 -14.24 -12.17
N GLY A 180 7.67 -15.12 -13.16
CA GLY A 180 6.63 -16.15 -13.16
C GLY A 180 5.21 -15.62 -13.32
N LEU A 181 5.04 -14.38 -13.80
CA LEU A 181 3.71 -13.82 -14.06
C LEU A 181 3.02 -14.62 -15.18
N PRO A 182 1.74 -15.01 -15.01
CA PRO A 182 0.93 -15.61 -16.07
C PRO A 182 0.89 -14.74 -17.32
N GLU A 183 0.88 -15.36 -18.49
CA GLU A 183 0.91 -14.67 -19.78
C GLU A 183 -0.23 -13.65 -19.94
N ILE A 184 -1.41 -13.97 -19.38
CA ILE A 184 -2.60 -13.11 -19.39
C ILE A 184 -2.33 -11.72 -18.83
N VAL A 185 -1.42 -11.59 -17.85
CA VAL A 185 -1.10 -10.30 -17.21
C VAL A 185 -0.48 -9.30 -18.17
N ASN A 186 0.18 -9.79 -19.21
CA ASN A 186 0.82 -8.95 -20.22
C ASN A 186 -0.06 -8.75 -21.47
N LYS A 187 -1.06 -9.62 -21.66
CA LYS A 187 -2.02 -9.53 -22.78
C LYS A 187 -3.19 -8.60 -22.45
N VAL A 188 -3.51 -8.45 -21.17
CA VAL A 188 -4.61 -7.60 -20.70
C VAL A 188 -4.12 -6.18 -20.46
N ARG A 189 -4.89 -5.19 -20.94
CA ARG A 189 -4.73 -3.81 -20.51
C ARG A 189 -5.50 -3.60 -19.22
N TRP A 190 -4.77 -3.33 -18.15
CA TRP A 190 -5.34 -3.15 -16.81
C TRP A 190 -5.94 -1.75 -16.66
N ASP A 191 -7.18 -1.68 -16.17
CA ASP A 191 -7.84 -0.41 -15.84
C ASP A 191 -7.46 0.04 -14.42
N VAL A 192 -7.36 -0.93 -13.50
CA VAL A 192 -7.01 -0.70 -12.10
C VAL A 192 -5.93 -1.68 -11.67
N VAL A 193 -4.89 -1.20 -11.01
CA VAL A 193 -3.87 -2.02 -10.35
C VAL A 193 -3.77 -1.60 -8.88
N VAL A 194 -3.94 -2.52 -7.94
CA VAL A 194 -3.80 -2.26 -6.49
C VAL A 194 -2.60 -3.03 -5.95
N VAL A 195 -1.70 -2.32 -5.29
CA VAL A 195 -0.51 -2.86 -4.62
C VAL A 195 -0.71 -2.76 -3.12
N ASP A 196 -1.02 -3.91 -2.51
CA ASP A 196 -1.27 -4.09 -1.09
C ASP A 196 -0.34 -5.12 -0.42
N GLY A 197 0.40 -5.92 -1.19
CA GLY A 197 1.40 -6.87 -0.71
C GLY A 197 2.61 -7.01 -1.65
N PRO A 198 3.65 -7.76 -1.26
CA PRO A 198 3.80 -8.52 -0.02
C PRO A 198 4.29 -7.68 1.17
N GLY A 199 4.23 -8.25 2.38
CA GLY A 199 4.94 -7.76 3.57
C GLY A 199 4.00 -7.48 4.73
N ARG A 200 3.95 -8.45 5.66
CA ARG A 200 3.02 -8.53 6.81
C ARG A 200 3.47 -7.73 8.05
N GLY A 201 4.71 -7.23 8.11
CA GLY A 201 5.29 -6.69 9.34
C GLY A 201 6.43 -5.67 9.18
N GLY A 202 6.66 -5.11 7.99
CA GLY A 202 7.52 -3.92 7.78
C GLY A 202 8.99 -4.07 8.21
N GLY A 203 9.41 -5.27 8.59
CA GLY A 203 10.75 -5.58 9.03
C GLY A 203 11.74 -5.61 7.86
N PRO A 204 13.03 -5.37 8.13
CA PRO A 204 14.07 -5.38 7.08
C PRO A 204 14.23 -6.74 6.39
N GLU A 205 13.94 -7.83 7.09
CA GLU A 205 14.06 -9.20 6.59
C GLU A 205 12.79 -9.72 5.90
N GLU A 206 11.75 -8.89 5.81
CA GLU A 206 10.50 -9.28 5.16
C GLU A 206 10.46 -8.85 3.70
N PRO A 207 9.73 -9.59 2.85
CA PRO A 207 9.44 -9.16 1.50
C PRO A 207 8.73 -7.82 1.50
N GLY A 208 9.17 -6.92 0.63
CA GLY A 208 8.59 -5.60 0.50
C GLY A 208 7.78 -5.39 -0.77
N ARG A 209 7.06 -4.27 -0.87
CA ARG A 209 6.22 -3.93 -2.03
C ARG A 209 7.01 -3.37 -3.23
N MET A 210 8.34 -3.32 -3.14
CA MET A 210 9.23 -2.73 -4.15
C MET A 210 9.01 -3.32 -5.56
N ALA A 211 9.03 -4.66 -5.67
CA ALA A 211 8.89 -5.36 -6.94
C ALA A 211 7.45 -5.24 -7.50
N ALA A 212 6.44 -5.26 -6.62
CA ALA A 212 5.05 -5.07 -7.00
C ALA A 212 4.80 -3.65 -7.53
N ILE A 213 5.33 -2.61 -6.87
CA ILE A 213 5.23 -1.21 -7.32
C ILE A 213 5.91 -1.04 -8.69
N TYR A 214 7.13 -1.56 -8.86
CA TYR A 214 7.85 -1.50 -10.13
C TYR A 214 7.07 -2.21 -11.26
N THR A 215 6.57 -3.41 -11.00
CA THR A 215 5.81 -4.20 -11.98
C THR A 215 4.49 -3.50 -12.33
N ALA A 216 3.77 -2.95 -11.34
CA ALA A 216 2.57 -2.15 -11.56
C ALA A 216 2.85 -0.93 -12.44
N ALA A 217 3.99 -0.25 -12.24
CA ALA A 217 4.38 0.90 -13.05
C ALA A 217 4.64 0.54 -14.53
N LEU A 218 5.20 -0.64 -14.82
CA LEU A 218 5.36 -1.14 -16.18
C LEU A 218 4.03 -1.50 -16.82
N LEU A 219 3.18 -2.26 -16.11
CA LEU A 219 1.86 -2.68 -16.60
C LEU A 219 0.95 -1.48 -16.87
N ALA A 220 0.94 -0.49 -15.98
CA ALA A 220 0.15 0.73 -16.13
C ALA A 220 0.54 1.54 -17.37
N ARG A 221 1.83 1.57 -17.72
CA ARG A 221 2.32 2.24 -18.94
C ARG A 221 2.05 1.44 -20.22
N ALA A 222 1.95 0.12 -20.13
CA ALA A 222 1.50 -0.72 -21.24
C ALA A 222 -0.03 -0.58 -21.50
N GLY A 223 -0.78 -0.09 -20.51
CA GLY A 223 -2.18 0.28 -20.63
C GLY A 223 -2.41 1.60 -21.37
N ASN A 224 -3.67 2.06 -21.38
CA ASN A 224 -4.07 3.33 -21.99
C ASN A 224 -4.14 4.46 -20.96
N SER A 225 -4.89 4.22 -19.87
CA SER A 225 -5.04 5.11 -18.74
C SER A 225 -5.38 4.25 -17.53
N THR A 226 -4.37 3.87 -16.76
CA THR A 226 -4.51 2.92 -15.65
C THR A 226 -4.49 3.66 -14.32
N ASP A 227 -5.46 3.36 -13.46
CA ASP A 227 -5.47 3.80 -12.07
C ASP A 227 -4.61 2.84 -11.24
N VAL A 228 -3.54 3.35 -10.62
CA VAL A 228 -2.65 2.56 -9.75
C VAL A 228 -2.83 3.01 -8.32
N LEU A 229 -3.14 2.09 -7.42
CA LEU A 229 -3.29 2.35 -5.99
C LEU A 229 -2.19 1.63 -5.21
N VAL A 230 -1.49 2.35 -4.34
CA VAL A 230 -0.43 1.78 -3.50
C VAL A 230 -0.79 2.03 -2.04
N HIS A 231 -0.89 0.95 -1.26
CA HIS A 231 -1.18 0.99 0.17
C HIS A 231 0.10 1.07 1.01
N ASN A 232 -0.03 1.45 2.28
CA ASN A 232 1.07 1.59 3.25
C ASN A 232 2.17 2.60 2.83
N VAL A 233 1.78 3.66 2.12
CA VAL A 233 2.69 4.74 1.69
C VAL A 233 3.10 5.70 2.81
N ASP A 234 2.58 5.50 4.02
CA ASP A 234 3.12 6.09 5.24
C ASP A 234 4.53 5.57 5.55
N ARG A 235 4.86 4.35 5.09
CA ARG A 235 6.19 3.77 5.18
C ARG A 235 7.13 4.33 4.11
N THR A 236 8.41 4.41 4.48
CA THR A 236 9.45 5.07 3.68
C THR A 236 9.69 4.40 2.33
N ILE A 237 9.73 3.07 2.29
CA ILE A 237 10.13 2.37 1.06
C ILE A 237 9.03 2.45 0.00
N GLU A 238 7.77 2.18 0.38
CA GLU A 238 6.61 2.31 -0.50
C GLU A 238 6.51 3.71 -1.08
N LYS A 239 6.75 4.73 -0.24
CA LYS A 239 6.79 6.14 -0.65
C LYS A 239 7.87 6.39 -1.70
N TRP A 240 9.11 5.96 -1.46
CA TRP A 240 10.22 6.16 -2.40
C TRP A 240 9.98 5.47 -3.74
N TYR A 241 9.52 4.21 -3.71
CA TYR A 241 9.27 3.44 -4.93
C TYR A 241 8.06 3.98 -5.71
N SER A 242 7.03 4.45 -5.02
CA SER A 242 5.89 5.10 -5.68
C SER A 242 6.32 6.37 -6.39
N TRP A 243 7.13 7.22 -5.76
CA TRP A 243 7.65 8.42 -6.42
C TRP A 243 8.59 8.12 -7.59
N GLU A 244 9.46 7.12 -7.45
CA GLU A 244 10.40 6.77 -8.52
C GLU A 244 9.68 6.22 -9.77
N PHE A 245 8.67 5.36 -9.60
CA PHE A 245 8.11 4.59 -10.72
C PHE A 245 6.71 5.05 -11.15
N LEU A 246 5.91 5.62 -10.24
CA LEU A 246 4.57 6.12 -10.56
C LEU A 246 4.54 7.63 -10.75
N CYS A 247 5.54 8.35 -10.23
CA CYS A 247 5.79 9.77 -10.43
C CYS A 247 4.78 10.69 -9.77
N SER A 248 5.26 11.78 -9.16
CA SER A 248 4.42 12.67 -8.37
C SER A 248 3.43 13.46 -9.22
N GLU A 249 3.78 13.74 -10.47
CA GLU A 249 2.91 14.38 -11.45
C GLU A 249 1.66 13.55 -11.80
N ASN A 250 1.69 12.24 -11.55
CA ASN A 250 0.54 11.35 -11.80
C ASN A 250 -0.34 11.13 -10.56
N LEU A 251 0.02 11.67 -9.39
CA LEU A 251 -0.76 11.50 -8.18
C LEU A 251 -2.10 12.26 -8.29
N ILE A 252 -3.21 11.53 -8.16
CA ILE A 252 -4.58 12.08 -8.21
C ILE A 252 -5.09 12.37 -6.80
N SER A 253 -4.89 11.44 -5.87
CA SER A 253 -5.35 11.64 -4.49
C SER A 253 -4.58 10.78 -3.48
N SER A 254 -4.66 11.19 -2.21
CA SER A 254 -4.14 10.46 -1.05
C SER A 254 -5.27 10.33 -0.03
N LYS A 255 -5.59 9.10 0.38
CA LYS A 255 -6.61 8.82 1.41
C LYS A 255 -6.00 7.88 2.44
N GLY A 256 -5.73 8.39 3.64
CA GLY A 256 -5.00 7.61 4.64
C GLY A 256 -3.60 7.22 4.14
N ARG A 257 -3.31 5.93 4.15
CA ARG A 257 -2.10 5.26 3.67
C ARG A 257 -2.21 4.78 2.22
N LEU A 258 -3.32 5.09 1.53
CA LEU A 258 -3.52 4.72 0.13
C LEU A 258 -3.27 5.93 -0.78
N TRP A 259 -2.31 5.80 -1.69
CA TRP A 259 -2.10 6.75 -2.79
C TRP A 259 -2.72 6.24 -4.06
N HIS A 260 -3.37 7.14 -4.81
CA HIS A 260 -4.00 6.85 -6.09
C HIS A 260 -3.33 7.69 -7.18
N PHE A 261 -2.72 7.00 -8.13
CA PHE A 261 -2.07 7.54 -9.32
C PHE A 261 -2.91 7.23 -10.56
N ARG A 262 -2.83 8.09 -11.57
CA ARG A 262 -3.34 7.79 -12.91
C ARG A 262 -2.23 7.89 -13.93
N ILE A 263 -1.82 6.74 -14.43
CA ILE A 263 -0.75 6.61 -15.40
C ILE A 263 -1.35 6.60 -16.79
N ARG A 264 -1.00 7.59 -17.61
CA ARG A 264 -1.28 7.55 -19.04
C ARG A 264 -0.31 6.58 -19.70
N GLY A 265 -0.74 5.91 -20.76
CA GLY A 265 0.02 4.87 -21.46
C GLY A 265 1.38 5.33 -21.98
N ARG A 266 2.05 4.47 -22.75
CA ARG A 266 3.45 4.63 -23.18
C ARG A 266 3.82 6.07 -23.54
N SER A 267 4.78 6.60 -22.78
CA SER A 267 5.51 7.81 -23.10
C SER A 267 6.76 7.45 -23.92
N ASN A 268 7.15 8.32 -24.85
CA ASN A 268 8.43 8.20 -25.55
C ASN A 268 9.63 8.49 -24.63
N SER A 269 9.40 8.89 -23.38
CA SER A 269 10.44 9.03 -22.38
C SER A 269 11.09 7.69 -22.05
N GLY A 270 12.43 7.65 -22.08
CA GLY A 270 13.20 6.51 -21.56
C GLY A 270 13.24 6.42 -20.03
N ARG A 271 12.55 7.33 -19.33
CA ARG A 271 12.44 7.40 -17.87
C ARG A 271 11.00 7.28 -17.43
N PHE A 272 10.79 6.87 -16.17
CA PHE A 272 9.45 6.79 -15.60
C PHE A 272 8.82 8.17 -15.42
N CYS A 273 9.58 9.11 -14.85
CA CYS A 273 9.14 10.45 -14.48
C CYS A 273 9.85 11.50 -15.33
N SER A 274 9.22 12.67 -15.47
CA SER A 274 9.70 13.76 -16.32
C SER A 274 10.82 14.58 -15.67
#